data_AF-A0AA47AB71-F1
#
_entry.id   AF-A0AA47AB71-F1
#
_cell.length_a   1.000
_cell.length_b   1.000
_cell.length_c   1.000
_cell.angle_alpha   90.00
_cell.angle_beta   90.00
_cell.angle_gamma   90.00
#
_symmetry.space_group_name_H-M   'P 1'
#
loop_
_entity.id
_entity.type
_entity.pdbx_description
1 polymer ?
#
loop_
_entity_poly.entity_id
_entity_poly.type
_entity_poly.pdbx_seq_one_letter_code
_entity_poly.pdbx_strand_id
1 'polypeptide(L)'
;METTWYSDMGALIVAPFKRGIPQIVEHGSCKKGFYATAALALVSFLFSNILPTLVSMLFADKLEVALTGAAALSGIGILGLAFGLLFAFIGIAIYSAIFSWVANKFDAHTTYESVLKIMWYEQAYNQIMGLFYFLGLLLLSVPFIVILGFNPDSTVIGIAWITMFIFASIAFAIFTFWVCLTMLSRQINKSLLATFGISCLTSLIPVIVIVSLFAIIALASSR
;
A
#
# COMPACT_ATOMS: atom_id res chain seq x y z
N MET A 1 -21.11 -14.66 -13.00
CA MET A 1 -21.16 -14.98 -11.55
C MET A 1 -20.66 -13.77 -10.80
N GLU A 2 -21.39 -13.29 -9.79
CA GLU A 2 -20.88 -12.20 -8.94
C GLU A 2 -19.66 -12.68 -8.15
N THR A 3 -18.54 -11.98 -8.30
CA THR A 3 -17.31 -12.26 -7.54
C THR A 3 -17.34 -11.57 -6.19
N THR A 4 -16.66 -12.13 -5.19
CA THR A 4 -16.49 -11.52 -3.87
C THR A 4 -15.16 -10.76 -3.80
N TRP A 5 -15.04 -9.82 -2.86
CA TRP A 5 -13.81 -9.03 -2.68
C TRP A 5 -12.57 -9.91 -2.45
N TYR A 6 -12.69 -11.01 -1.70
CA TYR A 6 -11.59 -11.93 -1.43
C TYR A 6 -11.22 -12.78 -2.65
N SER A 7 -12.20 -13.12 -3.50
CA SER A 7 -11.94 -13.85 -4.76
C SER A 7 -11.19 -12.96 -5.75
N ASP A 8 -11.59 -11.69 -5.86
CA ASP A 8 -10.92 -10.70 -6.70
C ASP A 8 -9.47 -10.48 -6.24
N MET A 9 -9.26 -10.30 -4.93
CA MET A 9 -7.91 -10.15 -4.36
C MET A 9 -7.06 -11.41 -4.52
N GLY A 10 -7.63 -12.60 -4.29
CA GLY A 10 -6.92 -13.86 -4.48
C GLY A 10 -6.47 -14.06 -5.93
N ALA A 11 -7.33 -13.73 -6.89
CA ALA A 11 -6.97 -13.76 -8.31
C ALA A 11 -5.89 -12.71 -8.66
N LEU A 12 -5.92 -11.54 -8.03
CA LEU A 12 -4.91 -10.50 -8.20
C LEU A 12 -3.54 -10.89 -7.65
N ILE A 13 -3.49 -11.58 -6.51
CA ILE A 13 -2.24 -12.06 -5.90
C ILE A 13 -1.64 -13.21 -6.73
N VAL A 14 -2.46 -14.20 -7.09
CA VAL A 14 -1.97 -15.45 -7.73
C VAL A 14 -1.67 -15.25 -9.22
N ALA A 15 -2.52 -14.50 -9.93
CA ALA A 15 -2.44 -14.35 -11.37
C ALA A 15 -2.85 -12.94 -11.81
N PRO A 16 -2.08 -11.89 -11.46
CA PRO A 16 -2.46 -10.49 -11.64
C PRO A 16 -2.86 -10.17 -13.07
N PHE A 17 -2.02 -10.51 -14.05
CA PHE A 17 -2.24 -10.12 -15.45
C PHE A 17 -3.25 -10.99 -16.20
N LYS A 18 -3.36 -12.27 -15.82
CA LYS A 18 -4.18 -13.26 -16.53
C LYS A 18 -5.63 -13.27 -16.04
N ARG A 19 -5.84 -13.10 -14.73
CA ARG A 19 -7.17 -13.25 -14.12
C ARG A 19 -7.54 -12.08 -13.20
N GLY A 20 -6.63 -11.65 -12.33
CA GLY A 20 -6.93 -10.65 -11.31
C GLY A 20 -7.37 -9.30 -11.84
N ILE A 21 -6.53 -8.64 -12.64
CA ILE A 21 -6.83 -7.33 -13.24
C ILE A 21 -8.11 -7.40 -14.10
N PRO A 22 -8.27 -8.31 -15.08
CA PRO A 22 -9.50 -8.34 -15.88
C PRO A 22 -10.75 -8.59 -15.02
N GLN A 23 -10.68 -9.48 -14.01
CA GLN A 23 -11.79 -9.73 -13.09
C GLN A 23 -12.18 -8.47 -12.29
N ILE A 24 -11.22 -7.66 -11.83
CA ILE A 24 -11.50 -6.42 -11.09
C ILE A 24 -12.06 -5.33 -12.01
N VAL A 25 -11.55 -5.22 -13.22
CA VAL A 25 -12.03 -4.25 -14.21
C VAL A 25 -13.48 -4.55 -14.58
N GLU A 26 -13.83 -5.83 -14.80
CA GLU A 26 -15.17 -6.26 -15.26
C GLU A 26 -16.20 -6.44 -14.13
N HIS A 27 -15.80 -6.94 -12.96
CA HIS A 27 -16.74 -7.34 -11.89
C HIS A 27 -16.48 -6.66 -10.54
N GLY A 28 -15.41 -5.89 -10.42
CA GLY A 28 -15.08 -5.15 -9.22
C GLY A 28 -16.05 -3.99 -8.96
N SER A 29 -16.14 -3.56 -7.71
CA SER A 29 -16.89 -2.37 -7.32
C SER A 29 -16.19 -1.60 -6.21
N CYS A 30 -16.50 -0.30 -6.04
CA CYS A 30 -15.94 0.51 -4.95
C CYS A 30 -16.17 -0.13 -3.57
N LYS A 31 -17.36 -0.71 -3.35
CA LYS A 31 -17.71 -1.39 -2.09
C LYS A 31 -16.79 -2.59 -1.84
N LYS A 32 -16.56 -3.42 -2.86
CA LYS A 32 -15.67 -4.59 -2.75
C LYS A 32 -14.22 -4.16 -2.51
N GLY A 33 -13.74 -3.16 -3.26
CA GLY A 33 -12.41 -2.59 -3.06
C GLY A 33 -12.21 -2.03 -1.65
N PHE A 34 -13.15 -1.23 -1.15
CA PHE A 34 -13.11 -0.68 0.20
C PHE A 34 -13.06 -1.78 1.27
N TYR A 35 -13.89 -2.83 1.15
CA TYR A 35 -13.83 -3.96 2.08
C TYR A 35 -12.51 -4.71 2.02
N ALA A 36 -11.94 -4.90 0.82
CA ALA A 36 -10.63 -5.51 0.69
C ALA A 36 -9.55 -4.68 1.40
N THR A 37 -9.54 -3.35 1.21
CA THR A 37 -8.57 -2.47 1.87
C THR A 37 -8.76 -2.43 3.38
N ALA A 38 -10.00 -2.32 3.87
CA ALA A 38 -10.28 -2.31 5.30
C ALA A 38 -9.89 -3.64 5.96
N ALA A 39 -10.23 -4.78 5.34
CA ALA A 39 -9.86 -6.10 5.82
C ALA A 39 -8.34 -6.28 5.85
N LEU A 40 -7.64 -5.90 4.79
CA LEU A 40 -6.19 -6.04 4.72
C LEU A 40 -5.45 -5.05 5.61
N ALA A 41 -5.97 -3.82 5.78
CA ALA A 41 -5.43 -2.88 6.76
C ALA A 41 -5.56 -3.40 8.19
N LEU A 42 -6.69 -4.06 8.52
CA LEU A 42 -6.88 -4.72 9.81
C LEU A 42 -5.92 -5.91 9.99
N VAL A 43 -5.69 -6.71 8.96
CA VAL A 43 -4.66 -7.76 8.97
C VAL A 43 -3.27 -7.16 9.18
N SER A 44 -2.89 -6.13 8.43
CA SER A 44 -1.61 -5.43 8.63
C SER A 44 -1.48 -4.89 10.05
N PHE A 45 -2.55 -4.31 10.62
CA PHE A 45 -2.55 -3.81 11.99
C PHE A 45 -2.33 -4.94 13.02
N LEU A 46 -2.97 -6.10 12.82
CA LEU A 46 -2.78 -7.28 13.66
C LEU A 46 -1.31 -7.75 13.66
N PHE A 47 -0.69 -7.86 12.49
CA PHE A 47 0.69 -8.33 12.37
C PHE A 47 1.74 -7.32 12.82
N SER A 48 1.49 -6.02 12.67
CA SER A 48 2.46 -4.98 13.02
C SER A 48 2.38 -4.54 14.48
N ASN A 49 1.20 -4.58 15.11
CA ASN A 49 1.01 -4.05 16.47
C ASN A 49 0.61 -5.12 17.48
N ILE A 50 -0.32 -6.01 17.13
CA ILE A 50 -0.90 -6.95 18.10
C ILE A 50 0.02 -8.17 18.28
N LEU A 51 0.42 -8.83 17.19
CA LEU A 51 1.23 -10.04 17.25
C LEU A 51 2.60 -9.82 17.94
N PRO A 52 3.39 -8.78 17.61
CA PRO A 52 4.67 -8.55 18.28
C PRO A 52 4.49 -8.30 19.77
N THR A 53 3.37 -7.66 20.15
CA THR A 53 3.12 -7.38 21.56
C THR A 53 2.65 -8.61 22.33
N LEU A 54 1.83 -9.49 21.73
CA LEU A 54 1.47 -10.78 22.32
C LEU A 54 2.70 -11.69 22.49
N VAL A 55 3.57 -11.74 21.48
CA VAL A 55 4.85 -12.45 21.55
C VAL A 55 5.71 -11.86 22.68
N SER A 56 5.83 -10.55 22.74
CA SER A 56 6.58 -9.89 23.81
C SER A 56 5.99 -10.19 25.20
N MET A 57 4.67 -10.24 25.37
CA MET A 57 4.05 -10.62 26.66
C MET A 57 4.32 -12.07 27.05
N LEU A 58 4.40 -12.98 26.09
CA LEU A 58 4.71 -14.40 26.33
C LEU A 58 6.17 -14.63 26.73
N PHE A 59 7.10 -13.79 26.25
CA PHE A 59 8.54 -13.95 26.46
C PHE A 59 9.17 -12.94 27.44
N ALA A 60 8.46 -11.86 27.82
CA ALA A 60 8.96 -10.83 28.73
C ALA A 60 8.06 -10.69 29.97
N ASP A 61 8.66 -10.90 31.14
CA ASP A 61 8.00 -10.84 32.45
C ASP A 61 7.82 -9.40 32.98
N LYS A 62 7.32 -8.49 32.12
CA LYS A 62 7.24 -7.05 32.43
C LYS A 62 5.87 -6.46 32.19
N LEU A 63 5.29 -5.90 33.26
CA LEU A 63 4.03 -5.14 33.29
C LEU A 63 3.94 -4.03 32.22
N GLU A 64 5.07 -3.44 31.84
CA GLU A 64 5.16 -2.43 30.79
C GLU A 64 4.82 -2.98 29.39
N VAL A 65 5.23 -4.21 29.09
CA VAL A 65 4.88 -4.92 27.84
C VAL A 65 3.40 -5.25 27.82
N ALA A 66 2.84 -5.65 28.96
CA ALA A 66 1.40 -5.87 29.14
C ALA A 66 0.59 -4.57 28.94
N LEU A 67 1.04 -3.44 29.50
CA LEU A 67 0.41 -2.13 29.29
C LEU A 67 0.49 -1.65 27.84
N THR A 68 1.64 -1.85 27.18
CA THR A 68 1.84 -1.43 25.79
C THR A 68 0.95 -2.24 24.83
N GLY A 69 0.77 -3.54 25.08
CA GLY A 69 -0.14 -4.35 24.28
C GLY A 69 -1.60 -4.16 24.61
N ALA A 70 -1.93 -3.90 25.87
CA ALA A 70 -3.25 -3.43 26.25
C ALA A 70 -3.57 -2.07 25.60
N ALA A 71 -2.59 -1.19 25.40
CA ALA A 71 -2.74 0.08 24.68
C ALA A 71 -2.89 -0.12 23.15
N ALA A 72 -2.13 -1.05 22.54
CA ALA A 72 -2.31 -1.42 21.13
C ALA A 72 -3.69 -2.07 20.85
N LEU A 73 -4.22 -2.81 21.84
CA LEU A 73 -5.57 -3.37 21.85
C LEU A 73 -6.63 -2.41 22.40
N SER A 74 -6.23 -1.26 22.95
CA SER A 74 -7.14 -0.27 23.50
C SER A 74 -7.87 0.47 22.38
N GLY A 75 -8.94 1.17 22.74
CA GLY A 75 -9.69 2.02 21.82
C GLY A 75 -8.82 2.99 21.01
N ILE A 76 -7.62 3.37 21.49
CA ILE A 76 -6.68 4.26 20.78
C ILE A 76 -6.15 3.61 19.49
N GLY A 77 -5.81 2.32 19.50
CA GLY A 77 -5.33 1.60 18.31
C GLY A 77 -6.43 1.42 17.26
N ILE A 78 -7.63 1.06 17.70
CA ILE A 78 -8.80 0.88 16.83
C ILE A 78 -9.30 2.21 16.28
N LEU A 79 -9.34 3.27 17.09
CA LEU A 79 -9.62 4.64 16.63
C LEU A 79 -8.57 5.12 15.65
N GLY A 80 -7.28 4.85 15.90
CA GLY A 80 -6.19 5.15 14.97
C GLY A 80 -6.38 4.47 13.61
N LEU A 81 -6.76 3.18 13.59
CA LEU A 81 -7.09 2.46 12.36
C LEU A 81 -8.30 3.06 11.65
N ALA A 82 -9.36 3.39 12.39
CA ALA A 82 -10.59 3.96 11.83
C ALA A 82 -10.36 5.36 11.22
N PHE A 83 -9.68 6.25 11.94
CA PHE A 83 -9.29 7.56 11.43
C PHE A 83 -8.30 7.44 10.27
N GLY A 84 -7.34 6.51 10.35
CA GLY A 84 -6.41 6.22 9.26
C GLY A 84 -7.12 5.79 7.98
N LEU A 85 -8.09 4.88 8.08
CA LEU A 85 -8.95 4.47 6.96
C LEU A 85 -9.81 5.63 6.43
N LEU A 86 -10.31 6.50 7.31
CA LEU A 86 -11.07 7.69 6.92
C LEU A 86 -10.22 8.69 6.13
N PHE A 87 -9.00 8.99 6.61
CA PHE A 87 -8.08 9.88 5.87
C PHE A 87 -7.58 9.24 4.58
N ALA A 88 -7.31 7.93 4.58
CA ALA A 88 -7.01 7.18 3.35
C ALA A 88 -8.18 7.28 2.37
N PHE A 89 -9.42 7.12 2.83
CA PHE A 89 -10.61 7.29 2.00
C PHE A 89 -10.67 8.68 1.36
N ILE A 90 -10.49 9.74 2.16
CA ILE A 90 -10.52 11.12 1.66
C ILE A 90 -9.39 11.34 0.63
N GLY A 91 -8.17 10.93 0.96
CA GLY A 91 -7.02 11.09 0.07
C GLY A 91 -7.20 10.36 -1.25
N ILE A 92 -7.66 9.10 -1.21
CA ILE A 92 -7.93 8.28 -2.39
C ILE A 92 -9.08 8.87 -3.22
N ALA A 93 -10.15 9.34 -2.57
CA ALA A 93 -11.29 9.95 -3.27
C ALA A 93 -10.89 11.23 -4.00
N ILE A 94 -10.15 12.12 -3.35
CA ILE A 94 -9.62 13.35 -3.96
C ILE A 94 -8.69 12.98 -5.13
N TYR A 95 -7.74 12.06 -4.90
CA TYR A 95 -6.80 11.63 -5.94
C TYR A 95 -7.54 11.04 -7.14
N SER A 96 -8.56 10.20 -6.91
CA SER A 96 -9.37 9.59 -7.98
C SER A 96 -10.13 10.62 -8.81
N ALA A 97 -10.65 11.67 -8.17
CA ALA A 97 -11.33 12.76 -8.85
C ALA A 97 -10.36 13.56 -9.74
N ILE A 98 -9.19 13.92 -9.19
CA ILE A 98 -8.14 14.61 -9.95
C ILE A 98 -7.66 13.73 -11.10
N PHE A 99 -7.39 12.45 -10.85
CA PHE A 99 -6.94 11.50 -11.85
C PHE A 99 -7.96 11.36 -12.99
N SER A 100 -9.24 11.19 -12.66
CA SER A 100 -10.30 11.10 -13.67
C SER A 100 -10.39 12.38 -14.50
N TRP A 101 -10.23 13.56 -13.87
CA TRP A 101 -10.21 14.83 -14.58
C TRP A 101 -9.01 14.95 -15.53
N VAL A 102 -7.80 14.62 -15.07
CA VAL A 102 -6.58 14.63 -15.90
C VAL A 102 -6.72 13.62 -17.03
N ALA A 103 -7.11 12.38 -16.73
CA ALA A 103 -7.28 11.32 -17.72
C ALA A 103 -8.27 11.69 -18.83
N ASN A 104 -9.37 12.38 -18.48
CA ASN A 104 -10.34 12.85 -19.47
C ASN A 104 -9.81 13.97 -20.37
N LYS A 105 -8.76 14.69 -19.99
CA LYS A 105 -8.04 15.60 -20.90
C LYS A 105 -7.21 14.85 -21.94
N PHE A 106 -6.89 13.58 -21.69
CA PHE A 106 -6.21 12.67 -22.60
C PHE A 106 -7.17 11.68 -23.28
N ASP A 107 -8.46 12.03 -23.37
CA ASP A 107 -9.48 11.27 -24.10
C ASP A 107 -9.69 9.85 -23.54
N ALA A 108 -9.66 9.70 -22.22
CA ALA A 108 -9.79 8.39 -21.55
C ALA A 108 -11.24 8.01 -21.18
N HIS A 109 -12.22 8.90 -21.38
CA HIS A 109 -13.65 8.69 -21.09
C HIS A 109 -13.95 7.94 -19.78
N THR A 110 -13.22 8.25 -18.71
CA THR A 110 -13.29 7.57 -17.42
C THR A 110 -14.12 8.37 -16.44
N THR A 111 -14.74 7.70 -15.46
CA THR A 111 -15.48 8.32 -14.37
C THR A 111 -14.71 8.25 -13.05
N TYR A 112 -15.01 9.16 -12.13
CA TYR A 112 -14.38 9.16 -10.80
C TYR A 112 -14.60 7.83 -10.07
N GLU A 113 -15.79 7.23 -10.17
CA GLU A 113 -16.11 5.95 -9.51
C GLU A 113 -15.29 4.80 -10.05
N SER A 114 -15.09 4.77 -11.37
CA SER A 114 -14.31 3.71 -12.01
C SER A 114 -12.84 3.75 -11.61
N VAL A 115 -12.27 4.95 -11.47
CA VAL A 115 -10.90 5.15 -10.96
C VAL A 115 -10.83 4.85 -9.47
N LEU A 116 -11.80 5.32 -8.69
CA LEU A 116 -11.88 5.10 -7.24
C LEU A 116 -11.92 3.60 -6.90
N LYS A 117 -12.70 2.82 -7.65
CA LYS A 117 -12.70 1.36 -7.55
C LYS A 117 -11.27 0.81 -7.64
N ILE A 118 -10.55 1.14 -8.70
CA ILE A 118 -9.19 0.64 -8.93
C ILE A 118 -8.23 1.08 -7.83
N MET A 119 -8.29 2.34 -7.41
CA MET A 119 -7.45 2.83 -6.32
C MET A 119 -7.65 2.04 -5.03
N TRP A 120 -8.89 1.66 -4.69
CA TRP A 120 -9.14 0.79 -3.53
C TRP A 120 -8.47 -0.57 -3.67
N TYR A 121 -8.63 -1.24 -4.82
CA TYR A 121 -7.98 -2.52 -5.08
C TYR A 121 -6.45 -2.41 -5.09
N GLU A 122 -5.88 -1.32 -5.61
CA GLU A 122 -4.43 -1.06 -5.56
C GLU A 122 -3.93 -0.87 -4.13
N GLN A 123 -4.69 -0.16 -3.29
CA GLN A 123 -4.33 0.01 -1.87
C GLN A 123 -4.43 -1.31 -1.11
N ALA A 124 -5.48 -2.09 -1.36
CA ALA A 124 -5.60 -3.45 -0.84
C ALA A 124 -4.41 -4.32 -1.26
N TYR A 125 -4.04 -4.27 -2.55
CA TYR A 125 -2.92 -5.02 -3.11
C TYR A 125 -1.58 -4.62 -2.50
N ASN A 126 -1.31 -3.33 -2.34
CA ASN A 126 -0.08 -2.84 -1.73
C ASN A 126 0.06 -3.28 -0.26
N GLN A 127 -1.05 -3.30 0.50
CA GLN A 127 -1.05 -3.79 1.89
C GLN A 127 -0.64 -5.26 1.98
N ILE A 128 -1.29 -6.14 1.20
CA ILE A 128 -0.99 -7.58 1.25
C ILE A 128 0.37 -7.92 0.64
N MET A 129 0.76 -7.25 -0.46
CA MET A 129 2.08 -7.44 -1.06
C MET A 129 3.19 -6.93 -0.15
N GLY A 130 2.96 -5.85 0.58
CA GLY A 130 3.89 -5.36 1.62
C GLY A 130 4.11 -6.40 2.71
N LEU A 131 3.07 -7.13 3.11
CA LEU A 131 3.18 -8.23 4.07
C LEU A 131 3.96 -9.42 3.49
N PHE A 132 3.71 -9.81 2.25
CA PHE A 132 4.52 -10.83 1.56
C PHE A 132 5.98 -10.40 1.40
N TYR A 133 6.22 -9.13 1.10
CA TYR A 133 7.55 -8.56 1.01
C TYR A 133 8.29 -8.64 2.33
N PHE A 134 7.64 -8.24 3.43
CA PHE A 134 8.21 -8.34 4.78
C PHE A 134 8.55 -9.79 5.15
N LEU A 135 7.63 -10.72 4.94
CA LEU A 135 7.87 -12.15 5.18
C LEU A 135 9.00 -12.70 4.30
N GLY A 136 9.03 -12.32 3.02
CA GLY A 136 10.07 -12.70 2.08
C GLY A 136 11.45 -12.18 2.51
N LEU A 137 11.53 -10.93 2.97
CA LEU A 137 12.76 -10.35 3.52
C LEU A 137 13.23 -11.06 4.79
N LEU A 138 12.30 -11.42 5.69
CA LEU A 138 12.65 -12.19 6.89
C LEU A 138 13.27 -13.53 6.49
N LEU A 139 12.65 -14.26 5.57
CA LEU A 139 13.17 -15.54 5.05
C LEU A 139 14.52 -15.37 4.37
N LEU A 140 14.67 -14.33 3.56
CA LEU A 140 15.91 -13.99 2.87
C LEU A 140 17.04 -13.65 3.86
N SER A 141 16.69 -13.16 5.04
CA SER A 141 17.65 -12.81 6.11
C SER A 141 18.05 -14.02 6.96
N VAL A 142 17.33 -15.14 6.93
CA VAL A 142 17.62 -16.34 7.75
C VAL A 142 19.05 -16.88 7.57
N PRO A 143 19.61 -17.00 6.36
CA PRO A 143 20.99 -17.48 6.19
C PRO A 143 22.03 -16.58 6.86
N PHE A 144 21.79 -15.26 6.86
CA PHE A 144 22.67 -14.30 7.52
C PHE A 144 22.53 -14.37 9.04
N ILE A 145 21.32 -14.66 9.54
CA ILE A 145 21.04 -14.71 10.98
C ILE A 145 21.55 -16.02 11.60
N VAL A 146 21.22 -17.15 10.98
CA VAL A 146 21.34 -18.49 11.58
C VAL A 146 22.54 -19.27 11.04
N ILE A 147 22.81 -19.21 9.74
CA ILE A 147 23.80 -20.09 9.08
C ILE A 147 25.19 -19.48 9.10
N LEU A 148 25.30 -18.18 8.80
CA LEU A 148 26.56 -17.46 8.75
C LEU A 148 26.98 -16.90 10.12
N GLY A 149 26.13 -17.06 11.13
CA GLY A 149 26.25 -16.44 12.45
C GLY A 149 26.10 -14.93 12.31
N PHE A 150 24.93 -14.37 12.68
CA PHE A 150 24.71 -12.92 12.61
C PHE A 150 25.79 -12.18 13.40
N ASN A 151 26.82 -11.70 12.70
CA ASN A 151 27.86 -10.88 13.27
C ASN A 151 27.60 -9.46 12.76
N PRO A 152 26.86 -8.64 13.52
CA PRO A 152 26.55 -7.27 13.12
C PRO A 152 27.82 -6.41 12.95
N ASP A 153 28.96 -6.83 13.53
CA ASP A 153 30.24 -6.14 13.40
C ASP A 153 31.02 -6.57 12.14
N SER A 154 30.56 -7.60 11.43
CA SER A 154 31.17 -8.04 10.18
C SER A 154 30.76 -7.13 9.03
N THR A 155 31.67 -6.24 8.63
CA THR A 155 31.50 -5.34 7.49
C THR A 155 31.13 -6.09 6.20
N VAL A 156 31.70 -7.27 5.96
CA VAL A 156 31.46 -8.06 4.75
C VAL A 156 30.05 -8.65 4.72
N ILE A 157 29.60 -9.25 5.85
CA ILE A 157 28.27 -9.84 5.97
C ILE A 157 27.20 -8.73 5.92
N GLY A 158 27.45 -7.60 6.58
CA GLY A 158 26.59 -6.42 6.54
C GLY A 158 26.44 -5.84 5.13
N ILE A 159 27.54 -5.65 4.39
CA ILE A 159 27.49 -5.18 3.00
C ILE A 159 26.72 -6.15 2.11
N ALA A 160 26.95 -7.45 2.25
CA ALA A 160 26.26 -8.47 1.45
C ALA A 160 24.74 -8.46 1.71
N TRP A 161 24.33 -8.38 2.98
CA TRP A 161 22.92 -8.31 3.37
C TRP A 161 22.25 -7.02 2.88
N ILE A 162 22.89 -5.86 3.07
CA ILE A 162 22.37 -4.55 2.61
C ILE A 162 22.21 -4.54 1.09
N THR A 163 23.21 -5.04 0.36
CA THR A 163 23.16 -5.09 -1.11
C THR A 163 21.99 -5.93 -1.59
N MET A 164 21.82 -7.12 -1.01
CA MET A 164 20.70 -8.00 -1.32
C MET A 164 19.35 -7.36 -0.97
N PHE A 165 19.24 -6.73 0.20
CA PHE A 165 18.04 -6.01 0.64
C PHE A 165 17.65 -4.92 -0.37
N ILE A 166 18.61 -4.12 -0.84
CA ILE A 166 18.38 -3.06 -1.83
C ILE A 166 17.84 -3.66 -3.14
N PHE A 167 18.49 -4.69 -3.69
CA PHE A 167 18.04 -5.30 -4.94
C PHE A 167 16.66 -5.95 -4.81
N ALA A 168 16.38 -6.64 -3.70
CA ALA A 168 15.07 -7.21 -3.42
C ALA A 168 13.99 -6.11 -3.31
N SER A 169 14.30 -4.99 -2.64
CA SER A 169 13.42 -3.84 -2.52
C SER A 169 13.08 -3.24 -3.88
N ILE A 170 14.09 -3.03 -4.73
CA ILE A 170 13.92 -2.46 -6.06
C ILE A 170 13.10 -3.39 -6.94
N ALA A 171 13.42 -4.69 -6.97
CA ALA A 171 12.67 -5.68 -7.74
C ALA A 171 11.20 -5.74 -7.32
N PHE A 172 10.94 -5.74 -6.01
CA PHE A 172 9.59 -5.71 -5.46
C PHE A 172 8.84 -4.43 -5.83
N ALA A 173 9.48 -3.27 -5.68
CA ALA A 173 8.88 -1.98 -6.03
C ALA A 173 8.52 -1.88 -7.52
N ILE A 174 9.41 -2.34 -8.40
CA ILE A 174 9.14 -2.38 -9.85
C ILE A 174 7.96 -3.31 -10.15
N PHE A 175 7.90 -4.48 -9.52
CA PHE A 175 6.83 -5.44 -9.74
C PHE A 175 5.47 -4.92 -9.29
N THR A 176 5.36 -4.39 -8.07
CA THR A 176 4.09 -3.85 -7.54
C THR A 176 3.65 -2.63 -8.34
N PHE A 177 4.57 -1.72 -8.65
CA PHE A 177 4.33 -0.58 -9.51
C PHE A 177 3.78 -1.00 -10.88
N TRP A 178 4.37 -2.02 -11.50
CA TRP A 178 3.93 -2.53 -12.81
C TRP A 178 2.51 -3.11 -12.77
N VAL A 179 2.14 -3.82 -11.69
CA VAL A 179 0.79 -4.35 -11.50
C VAL A 179 -0.25 -3.23 -11.37
N CYS A 180 0.02 -2.22 -10.54
CA CYS A 180 -0.85 -1.06 -10.38
C CYS A 180 -1.03 -0.29 -11.70
N LEU A 181 0.09 0.03 -12.37
CA LEU A 181 0.06 0.71 -13.67
C LEU A 181 -0.79 -0.03 -14.70
N THR A 182 -0.69 -1.36 -14.73
CA THR A 182 -1.47 -2.20 -15.65
C THR A 182 -2.96 -2.20 -15.28
N MET A 183 -3.30 -2.17 -14.00
CA MET A 183 -4.68 -2.11 -13.54
C MET A 183 -5.35 -0.81 -13.95
N LEU A 184 -4.70 0.32 -13.70
CA LEU A 184 -5.15 1.63 -14.16
C LEU A 184 -5.27 1.70 -15.68
N SER A 185 -4.26 1.23 -16.41
CA SER A 185 -4.21 1.27 -17.87
C SER A 185 -5.38 0.53 -18.49
N ARG A 186 -5.75 -0.64 -17.97
CA ARG A 186 -6.93 -1.37 -18.43
C ARG A 186 -8.22 -0.67 -18.07
N GLN A 187 -8.31 -0.03 -16.91
CA GLN A 187 -9.52 0.69 -16.50
C GLN A 187 -9.80 1.93 -17.35
N ILE A 188 -8.76 2.67 -17.72
CA ILE A 188 -8.89 3.87 -18.56
C ILE A 188 -8.72 3.59 -20.05
N ASN A 189 -8.52 2.32 -20.42
CA ASN A 189 -8.32 1.85 -21.79
C ASN A 189 -7.25 2.66 -22.57
N LYS A 190 -6.10 2.90 -21.94
CA LYS A 190 -4.94 3.59 -22.56
C LYS A 190 -3.69 2.73 -22.47
N SER A 191 -2.70 3.02 -23.30
CA SER A 191 -1.39 2.36 -23.23
C SER A 191 -0.72 2.64 -21.88
N LEU A 192 0.11 1.69 -21.41
CA LEU A 192 0.83 1.79 -20.13
C LEU A 192 1.63 3.10 -20.01
N LEU A 193 2.26 3.53 -21.11
CA LEU A 193 3.05 4.77 -21.14
C LEU A 193 2.18 6.01 -20.94
N ALA A 194 1.00 6.06 -21.59
CA ALA A 194 0.06 7.16 -21.42
C ALA A 194 -0.50 7.19 -20.00
N THR A 195 -0.87 6.02 -19.46
CA THR A 195 -1.32 5.89 -18.06
C THR A 195 -0.23 6.35 -17.08
N PHE A 196 1.03 6.02 -17.34
CA PHE A 196 2.16 6.48 -16.53
C PHE A 196 2.27 8.00 -16.53
N GLY A 197 2.25 8.62 -17.72
CA GLY A 197 2.28 10.09 -17.86
C GLY A 197 1.11 10.77 -17.13
N ILE A 198 -0.11 10.24 -17.28
CA ILE A 198 -1.31 10.73 -16.57
C ILE A 198 -1.13 10.61 -15.06
N SER A 199 -0.58 9.50 -14.57
CA SER A 199 -0.34 9.27 -13.14
C SER A 199 0.68 10.27 -12.57
N CYS A 200 1.78 10.51 -13.30
CA CYS A 200 2.77 11.52 -12.94
C CYS A 200 2.16 12.92 -12.88
N LEU A 201 1.43 13.33 -13.94
CA LEU A 201 0.77 14.64 -13.98
C LEU A 201 -0.24 14.81 -12.84
N THR A 202 -1.03 13.78 -12.56
CA THR A 202 -1.99 13.78 -11.45
C THR A 202 -1.27 13.95 -10.11
N SER A 203 -0.14 13.25 -9.90
CA SER A 203 0.63 13.34 -8.65
C SER A 203 1.27 14.70 -8.40
N LEU A 204 1.54 15.49 -9.45
CA LEU A 204 2.12 16.83 -9.32
C LEU A 204 1.12 17.85 -8.79
N ILE A 205 -0.18 17.69 -9.07
CA ILE A 205 -1.21 18.67 -8.69
C ILE A 205 -1.28 18.86 -7.17
N PRO A 206 -1.42 17.82 -6.33
CA PRO A 206 -1.39 17.96 -4.88
C PRO A 206 -0.09 18.59 -4.36
N VAL A 207 1.06 18.24 -4.94
CA VAL A 207 2.37 18.78 -4.55
C VAL A 207 2.42 20.29 -4.76
N ILE A 208 1.98 20.77 -5.92
CA ILE A 208 1.94 22.20 -6.24
C ILE A 208 1.01 22.94 -5.27
N VAL A 209 -0.16 22.38 -4.96
CA VAL A 209 -1.12 22.96 -4.02
C VAL A 209 -0.50 23.08 -2.62
N ILE A 210 0.12 22.02 -2.12
CA ILE A 210 0.75 22.00 -0.80
C ILE A 210 1.92 23.00 -0.74
N VAL A 211 2.82 23.00 -1.72
CA VAL A 211 3.95 23.94 -1.78
C VAL A 211 3.46 25.39 -1.83
N SER A 212 2.40 25.65 -2.58
CA SER A 212 1.80 26.99 -2.67
C SER A 212 1.19 27.43 -1.35
N LEU A 213 0.49 26.54 -0.64
CA LEU A 213 -0.05 26.83 0.70
C LEU A 213 1.07 27.13 1.71
N PHE A 214 2.13 26.32 1.72
CA PHE A 214 3.29 26.58 2.58
C PHE A 214 3.95 27.92 2.25
N ALA A 215 4.12 28.25 0.97
CA ALA A 215 4.68 29.53 0.56
C ALA A 215 3.82 30.71 1.05
N ILE A 216 2.49 30.62 0.91
CA ILE A 216 1.56 31.66 1.39
C ILE A 216 1.65 31.81 2.92
N ILE A 217 1.69 30.70 3.66
CA ILE A 217 1.81 30.74 5.13
C ILE A 217 3.15 31.35 5.54
N ALA A 218 4.25 30.97 4.89
CA ALA A 218 5.58 31.52 5.16
C ALA A 218 5.65 33.03 4.86
N LEU A 219 5.07 33.47 3.75
CA LEU A 219 4.92 34.88 3.37
C LEU A 219 4.04 35.66 4.38
N ALA A 220 3.01 35.02 4.91
CA ALA A 220 2.12 35.61 5.91
C ALA A 220 2.80 35.70 7.30
N SER A 221 3.65 34.74 7.66
CA SER A 221 4.40 34.77 8.92
C SER A 221 5.65 35.65 8.90
N SER A 222 6.13 36.05 7.70
CA SER A 222 7.25 36.98 7.54
C SER A 222 6.84 38.46 7.61
N ARG A 223 5.56 38.75 7.84
CA ARG A 223 5.02 40.08 8.14
C ARG A 223 4.74 40.19 9.64
#